data_AF-A0A426TV84-F1
#
_entry.id   AF-A0A426TV84-F1
#
_cell.length_a   1.000
_cell.length_b   1.000
_cell.length_c   1.000
_cell.angle_alpha   90.00
_cell.angle_beta   90.00
_cell.angle_gamma   90.00
#
_symmetry.space_group_name_H-M   'P 1'
#
loop_
_entity.id
_entity.type
_entity.pdbx_description
1 polymer ?
#
loop_
_entity_poly.entity_id
_entity_poly.type
_entity_poly.pdbx_seq_one_letter_code
_entity_poly.pdbx_strand_id
1 'polypeptide(L)'
;MEKVVIIGEYEITYAPDQHPALSIHHVVRGYDLVRLEASAVAALGTLLAVQQKRIRELDGFQVICGAAGDLSLYGPQGQRAYFTADQVNQLAQLLAS
;
A
#
# COMPACT_ATOMS: atom_id res chain seq x y z
N MET A 1 -14.80 5.83 -7.81
CA MET A 1 -14.19 7.14 -8.20
C MET A 1 -12.71 7.05 -7.89
N GLU A 2 -11.86 7.46 -8.82
CA GLU A 2 -10.40 7.50 -8.61
C GLU A 2 -10.02 8.60 -7.62
N LYS A 3 -9.03 8.31 -6.76
CA LYS A 3 -8.45 9.24 -5.79
C LYS A 3 -6.94 9.17 -5.90
N VAL A 4 -6.30 10.33 -5.91
CA VAL A 4 -4.84 10.48 -5.90
C VAL A 4 -4.43 11.30 -4.69
N VAL A 5 -3.52 10.77 -3.87
CA VAL A 5 -3.01 11.42 -2.66
C VAL A 5 -1.51 11.24 -2.52
N ILE A 6 -0.84 12.19 -1.86
CA ILE A 6 0.57 12.06 -1.48
C ILE A 6 0.65 11.60 -0.03
N ILE A 7 1.35 10.50 0.22
CA ILE A 7 1.65 10.00 1.56
C ILE A 7 3.17 9.84 1.67
N GLY A 8 3.83 10.76 2.36
CA GLY A 8 5.29 10.79 2.45
C GLY A 8 5.95 11.03 1.09
N GLU A 9 6.81 10.09 0.67
CA GLU A 9 7.53 10.16 -0.61
C GLU A 9 6.80 9.42 -1.76
N TYR A 10 5.55 9.05 -1.53
CA TYR A 10 4.76 8.24 -2.46
C TYR A 10 3.50 8.97 -2.91
N GLU A 11 3.23 8.89 -4.21
CA GLU A 11 1.92 9.18 -4.78
C GLU A 11 1.12 7.88 -4.84
N ILE A 12 -0.07 7.91 -4.25
CA ILE A 12 -0.98 6.77 -4.15
C ILE A 12 -2.17 7.05 -5.05
N THR A 13 -2.34 6.23 -6.08
CA THR A 13 -3.53 6.23 -6.94
C THR A 13 -4.42 5.06 -6.52
N TYR A 14 -5.61 5.36 -6.02
CA TYR A 14 -6.62 4.38 -5.63
C TYR A 14 -7.85 4.50 -6.53
N ALA A 15 -8.13 3.44 -7.28
CA ALA A 15 -9.27 3.34 -8.19
C ALA A 15 -9.85 1.92 -8.10
N PRO A 16 -10.76 1.64 -7.14
CA PRO A 16 -11.17 0.27 -6.81
C PRO A 16 -11.80 -0.52 -7.97
N ASP A 17 -12.36 0.18 -8.95
CA ASP A 17 -13.00 -0.41 -10.13
C ASP A 17 -12.06 -0.51 -11.36
N GLN A 18 -10.77 -0.16 -11.21
CA GLN A 18 -9.78 -0.19 -12.28
C GLN A 18 -8.74 -1.31 -12.08
N HIS A 19 -7.95 -1.56 -13.14
CA HIS A 19 -6.84 -2.51 -13.15
C HIS A 19 -5.54 -1.77 -13.50
N PRO A 20 -4.62 -1.57 -12.55
CA PRO A 20 -4.67 -1.98 -11.14
C PRO A 20 -5.63 -1.13 -10.29
N ALA A 21 -6.07 -1.67 -9.15
CA ALA A 21 -6.94 -0.96 -8.22
C ALA A 21 -6.18 -0.01 -7.29
N LEU A 22 -4.90 -0.30 -7.04
CA LEU A 22 -3.99 0.57 -6.28
C LEU A 22 -2.63 0.62 -6.98
N SER A 23 -2.10 1.83 -7.17
CA SER A 23 -0.73 2.07 -7.59
C SER A 23 0.00 2.97 -6.59
N ILE A 24 1.25 2.64 -6.29
CA ILE A 24 2.13 3.42 -5.42
C ILE A 24 3.35 3.83 -6.25
N HIS A 25 3.45 5.11 -6.56
CA HIS A 25 4.57 5.69 -7.29
C HIS A 25 5.54 6.37 -6.32
N HIS A 26 6.83 6.07 -6.43
CA HIS A 26 7.84 6.73 -5.60
C HIS A 26 8.27 8.05 -6.24
N VAL A 27 7.77 9.17 -5.70
CA VAL A 27 7.92 10.51 -6.28
C VAL A 27 9.39 10.92 -6.42
N VAL A 28 10.22 10.62 -5.42
CA VAL A 28 11.65 10.97 -5.42
C VAL A 28 12.45 10.14 -6.43
N ARG A 29 12.07 8.88 -6.65
CA ARG A 29 12.80 7.96 -7.52
C ARG A 29 12.23 7.83 -8.94
N GLY A 30 11.01 8.33 -9.15
CA GLY A 30 10.35 8.41 -10.46
C GLY A 30 9.91 7.07 -11.04
N TYR A 31 9.53 6.09 -10.22
CA TYR A 31 9.05 4.79 -10.70
C TYR A 31 7.87 4.23 -9.89
N ASP A 32 7.07 3.41 -10.56
CA ASP A 32 5.97 2.67 -9.92
C ASP A 32 6.51 1.52 -9.08
N LEU A 33 6.21 1.56 -7.80
CA LEU A 33 6.76 0.66 -6.80
C LEU A 33 5.83 -0.53 -6.56
N VAL A 34 4.53 -0.25 -6.39
CA VAL A 34 3.51 -1.26 -6.08
C VAL A 34 2.33 -1.10 -7.03
N ARG A 35 1.82 -2.22 -7.53
CA ARG A 35 0.57 -2.31 -8.28
C ARG A 35 -0.21 -3.49 -7.73
N LEU A 36 -1.40 -3.26 -7.21
CA LEU A 36 -2.26 -4.30 -6.63
C LEU A 36 -3.62 -4.32 -7.32
N GLU A 37 -4.14 -5.52 -7.54
CA GLU A 37 -5.49 -5.79 -8.00
C GLU A 37 -6.50 -5.64 -6.85
N ALA A 38 -7.78 -5.49 -7.19
CA ALA A 38 -8.83 -5.19 -6.23
C ALA A 38 -8.90 -6.15 -5.02
N SER A 39 -8.67 -7.45 -5.25
CA SER A 39 -8.66 -8.47 -4.18
C SER A 39 -7.50 -8.27 -3.20
N ALA A 40 -6.29 -7.98 -3.70
CA ALA A 40 -5.14 -7.67 -2.87
C ALA A 40 -5.31 -6.35 -2.13
N VAL A 41 -5.93 -5.34 -2.76
CA VAL A 41 -6.25 -4.06 -2.10
C VAL A 41 -7.23 -4.27 -0.93
N ALA A 42 -8.28 -5.07 -1.11
CA ALA A 42 -9.20 -5.40 -0.03
C ALA A 42 -8.52 -6.14 1.14
N ALA A 43 -7.63 -7.08 0.81
CA ALA A 43 -6.83 -7.79 1.80
C ALA A 43 -5.87 -6.85 2.54
N LEU A 44 -5.20 -5.94 1.81
CA LEU A 44 -4.36 -4.90 2.40
C LEU A 44 -5.17 -4.02 3.36
N GLY A 45 -6.31 -3.49 2.93
CA GLY A 45 -7.19 -2.69 3.79
C GLY A 45 -7.56 -3.39 5.09
N THR A 46 -7.86 -4.70 5.03
CA THR A 46 -8.13 -5.52 6.21
C THR A 46 -6.92 -5.65 7.13
N LEU A 47 -5.72 -5.83 6.58
CA LEU A 47 -4.49 -5.88 7.37
C LEU A 47 -4.21 -4.55 8.07
N LEU A 48 -4.38 -3.43 7.36
CA LEU A 48 -4.13 -2.09 7.90
C LEU A 48 -5.15 -1.69 8.98
N ALA A 49 -6.40 -2.18 8.88
CA ALA A 49 -7.44 -1.91 9.88
C ALA A 49 -7.18 -2.59 11.24
N VAL A 50 -6.51 -3.74 11.24
CA VAL A 50 -6.26 -4.54 12.47
C VAL A 50 -4.99 -4.09 13.21
N GLN A 51 -4.04 -3.45 12.50
CA GLN A 51 -2.77 -2.94 13.07
C GLN A 51 -2.00 -3.96 13.91
N GLN A 52 -2.05 -5.24 13.53
CA GLN A 52 -1.32 -6.31 14.20
C GLN A 52 -0.09 -6.69 13.39
N LYS A 53 1.00 -7.02 14.09
CA LYS A 53 2.19 -7.60 13.46
C LYS A 53 1.85 -8.83 12.64
N ARG A 54 2.02 -8.76 11.32
CA ARG A 54 1.71 -9.84 10.37
C ARG A 54 2.59 -9.75 9.13
N ILE A 55 2.83 -10.89 8.50
CA ILE A 55 3.48 -10.98 7.20
C ILE A 55 2.55 -11.74 6.26
N ARG A 56 2.31 -11.18 5.07
CA ARG A 56 1.47 -11.77 4.01
C ARG A 56 2.08 -11.50 2.65
N GLU A 57 1.68 -12.31 1.67
CA GLU A 57 1.96 -12.04 0.27
C GLU A 57 0.66 -11.57 -0.39
N LEU A 58 0.71 -10.46 -1.13
CA LEU A 58 -0.39 -9.88 -1.90
C LEU A 58 0.12 -9.53 -3.30
N ASP A 59 -0.43 -10.16 -4.35
CA ASP A 59 0.00 -9.98 -5.76
C ASP A 59 1.52 -10.06 -5.98
N GLY A 60 2.19 -11.00 -5.29
CA GLY A 60 3.64 -11.18 -5.34
C GLY A 60 4.45 -10.17 -4.53
N PHE A 61 3.79 -9.22 -3.85
CA PHE A 61 4.44 -8.35 -2.87
C PHE A 61 4.40 -8.97 -1.48
N GLN A 62 5.56 -9.02 -0.83
CA GLN A 62 5.60 -9.32 0.61
C GLN A 62 5.22 -8.06 1.40
N VAL A 63 4.12 -8.18 2.13
CA VAL A 63 3.53 -7.16 2.99
C VAL A 63 3.86 -7.48 4.44
N ILE A 64 4.59 -6.59 5.10
CA ILE A 64 4.98 -6.71 6.50
C ILE A 64 4.33 -5.57 7.28
N CYS A 65 3.34 -5.90 8.10
CA CYS A 65 2.82 -5.02 9.13
C CYS A 65 3.70 -5.16 10.37
N GLY A 66 4.40 -4.09 10.73
CA GLY A 66 5.29 -4.04 11.89
C GLY A 66 4.53 -3.93 13.21
N ALA A 67 5.23 -4.17 14.32
CA ALA A 67 4.63 -4.09 15.66
C ALA A 67 4.34 -2.65 16.10
N ALA A 68 5.02 -1.67 15.48
CA ALA A 68 4.80 -0.25 15.76
C ALA A 68 3.70 0.37 14.87
N GLY A 69 2.99 -0.45 14.08
CA GLY A 69 1.99 0.01 13.11
C GLY A 69 2.58 0.46 11.77
N ASP A 70 3.90 0.34 11.59
CA ASP A 70 4.57 0.58 10.32
C ASP A 70 4.24 -0.50 9.27
N LEU A 71 4.45 -0.17 8.01
CA LEU A 71 4.23 -1.07 6.88
C LEU A 71 5.47 -1.08 5.99
N SER A 72 5.94 -2.28 5.65
CA SER A 72 6.90 -2.47 4.56
C SER A 72 6.28 -3.31 3.45
N LEU A 73 6.52 -2.91 2.20
CA LEU A 73 6.12 -3.65 1.00
C LEU A 73 7.39 -3.99 0.22
N TYR A 74 7.62 -5.26 -0.07
CA TYR A 74 8.74 -5.73 -0.89
C TYR A 74 8.22 -6.37 -2.16
N GLY A 75 8.62 -5.81 -3.31
CA GLY A 75 8.26 -6.34 -4.63
C GLY A 75 9.21 -7.42 -5.13
N PRO A 76 8.77 -8.22 -6.10
CA PRO A 76 9.53 -9.37 -6.61
C PRO A 76 10.82 -8.96 -7.36
N GLN A 77 10.96 -7.71 -7.78
CA GLN A 77 12.17 -7.19 -8.46
C GLN A 77 13.02 -6.31 -7.54
N GLY A 78 12.87 -6.45 -6.22
CA GLY A 78 13.62 -5.68 -5.23
C GLY A 78 13.07 -4.29 -4.95
N GLN A 79 11.85 -3.97 -5.43
CA GLN A 79 11.15 -2.76 -5.04
C GLN A 79 10.89 -2.77 -3.52
N ARG A 80 10.98 -1.61 -2.87
CA ARG A 80 10.65 -1.49 -1.44
C ARG A 80 9.97 -0.17 -1.11
N ALA A 81 8.78 -0.23 -0.52
CA ALA A 81 8.16 0.91 0.14
C ALA A 81 8.15 0.70 1.65
N TYR A 82 8.24 1.81 2.37
CA TYR A 82 8.11 1.88 3.82
C TYR A 82 7.18 3.03 4.19
N PHE A 83 6.20 2.74 5.04
CA PHE A 83 5.28 3.71 5.60
C PHE A 83 5.39 3.70 7.13
N THR A 84 5.44 4.88 7.72
CA THR A 84 5.32 5.05 9.18
C THR A 84 3.88 4.73 9.63
N ALA A 85 3.66 4.56 10.93
CA ALA A 85 2.32 4.31 11.47
C ALA A 85 1.28 5.37 11.06
N ASP A 86 1.66 6.65 11.08
CA ASP A 86 0.76 7.75 10.66
C ASP A 86 0.43 7.68 9.16
N GLN A 87 1.41 7.32 8.35
CA GLN A 87 1.22 7.13 6.91
C GLN A 87 0.37 5.89 6.61
N VAL A 88 0.52 4.83 7.39
CA VAL A 88 -0.35 3.64 7.35
C VAL A 88 -1.79 3.99 7.68
N ASN A 89 -2.01 4.86 8.68
CA ASN A 89 -3.36 5.34 9.02
C ASN A 89 -3.99 6.11 7.85
N GLN A 90 -3.23 6.99 7.18
CA GLN A 90 -3.70 7.71 6.00
C GLN A 90 -4.03 6.75 4.85
N LEU A 91 -3.16 5.75 4.60
CA LEU A 91 -3.40 4.73 3.58
C LEU A 91 -4.65 3.91 3.91
N ALA A 92 -4.83 3.48 5.15
CA ALA A 92 -6.02 2.73 5.59
C ALA A 92 -7.31 3.54 5.38
N GLN A 93 -7.29 4.84 5.70
CA GLN A 93 -8.42 5.74 5.48
C GLN A 93 -8.75 5.89 3.99
N LEU A 94 -7.73 6.00 3.13
CA LEU A 94 -7.92 6.02 1.68
C LEU A 94 -8.59 4.73 1.18
N LEU A 95 -8.11 3.56 1.63
CA LEU A 95 -8.64 2.27 1.18
C LEU A 95 -10.05 1.97 1.70
N ALA A 96 -10.49 2.64 2.78
CA ALA A 96 -11.83 2.50 3.35
C ALA A 96 -12.89 3.43 2.71
N SER A 97 -12.51 4.21 1.69
CA SER A 97 -13.27 5.36 1.18
C SER A 97 -13.89 5.19 -0.19
#